data_AF-A0AAW1VHU1-F1
#
_entry.id   AF-A0AAW1VHU1-F1
#
_cell.length_a   1.000
_cell.length_b   1.000
_cell.length_c   1.000
_cell.angle_alpha   90.00
_cell.angle_beta   90.00
_cell.angle_gamma   90.00
#
_symmetry.space_group_name_H-M   'P 1'
#
loop_
_entity.id
_entity.type
_entity.pdbx_description
1 polymer ?
#
loop_
_entity_poly.entity_id
_entity_poly.type
_entity_poly.pdbx_seq_one_letter_code
_entity_poly.pdbx_strand_id
1 'polypeptide(L)'
;MEISLGVWVALVVGGLPFFGLLLWWWNEFRYGDGVGMYRTHLFGTPSIITCLPAVNKFIFQSEEAFSLNWPNVDLVGSSSLVAVQGSSHARLRSYVINVISKPNALRRIAGLVQPRMVAAFESWALKGRIKAYDESKKVTVENIGKLFVSLEPGPLLDTIDKFIEGVVKGFRAHPFNVPGSALSLCSSCLIKTNDEGDKLSDKEVIDNIVSLVIGGYTSTALSTMWAIYYLAKYPNVLQKLREENMIISQNKNGDFITSDDVSKMKYTNKVVEETIRLANIAERLFSGQLRRKLSTKVT
;
A
#
# COMPACT_ATOMS: atom_id res chain seq x y z
N MET A 1 12.91 -24.54 -2.89
CA MET A 1 12.62 -23.26 -3.55
C MET A 1 11.18 -23.34 -4.04
N GLU A 2 10.23 -23.25 -3.12
CA GLU A 2 8.79 -23.27 -3.41
C GLU A 2 8.22 -22.02 -2.74
N ILE A 3 8.22 -20.93 -3.49
CA ILE A 3 7.50 -19.73 -3.12
C ILE A 3 6.09 -19.96 -3.63
N SER A 4 5.14 -20.02 -2.70
CA SER A 4 3.71 -20.18 -2.92
C SER A 4 3.24 -19.37 -4.14
N LEU A 5 2.91 -20.09 -5.22
CA LEU A 5 2.31 -19.55 -6.44
C LEU A 5 0.98 -18.83 -6.19
N GLY A 6 0.36 -18.97 -5.00
CA GLY A 6 -1.02 -18.50 -4.76
C GLY A 6 -1.22 -16.99 -4.69
N VAL A 7 -0.18 -16.19 -4.44
CA VAL A 7 -0.31 -14.72 -4.31
C VAL A 7 0.02 -13.99 -5.62
N TRP A 8 0.79 -14.61 -6.51
CA TRP A 8 1.33 -13.99 -7.72
C TRP A 8 0.37 -13.95 -8.93
N VAL A 9 -0.82 -14.55 -8.81
CA VAL A 9 -1.63 -14.95 -9.97
C VAL A 9 -2.65 -13.89 -10.44
N ALA A 10 -2.90 -12.81 -9.69
CA ALA A 10 -4.09 -11.99 -9.94
C ALA A 10 -3.92 -10.68 -10.75
N LEU A 11 -2.71 -10.29 -11.20
CA LEU A 11 -2.48 -8.91 -11.68
C LEU A 11 -1.81 -8.76 -13.06
N VAL A 12 -2.21 -9.57 -14.05
CA VAL A 12 -1.92 -9.22 -15.45
C VAL A 12 -3.16 -9.50 -16.31
N VAL A 13 -3.72 -8.43 -16.85
CA VAL A 13 -4.63 -8.34 -18.02
C VAL A 13 -5.77 -9.38 -18.04
N GLY A 14 -6.99 -8.91 -17.74
CA GLY A 14 -8.25 -9.51 -18.21
C GLY A 14 -8.30 -11.04 -18.34
N GLY A 15 -8.68 -11.71 -17.26
CA GLY A 15 -9.36 -13.01 -17.37
C GLY A 15 -8.54 -14.27 -17.62
N LEU A 16 -7.22 -14.20 -17.91
CA LEU A 16 -6.40 -15.40 -18.07
C LEU A 16 -5.09 -15.33 -17.25
N PRO A 17 -5.11 -15.77 -15.98
CA PRO A 17 -4.00 -15.63 -15.03
C PRO A 17 -2.66 -16.22 -15.50
N PHE A 18 -2.69 -17.25 -16.35
CA PHE A 18 -1.49 -17.96 -16.79
C PHE A 18 -0.75 -17.28 -17.94
N PHE A 19 -1.44 -16.59 -18.87
CA PHE A 19 -0.79 -16.05 -20.07
C PHE A 19 0.00 -14.76 -19.80
N GLY A 20 -0.50 -13.90 -18.93
CA GLY A 20 0.15 -12.62 -18.60
C GLY A 20 1.48 -12.80 -17.86
N LEU A 21 1.56 -13.76 -16.94
CA LEU A 21 2.78 -14.13 -16.22
C LEU A 21 3.81 -14.77 -17.14
N LEU A 22 3.39 -15.64 -18.06
CA LEU A 22 4.28 -16.31 -19.00
C LEU A 22 4.85 -15.32 -20.03
N LEU A 23 4.03 -14.39 -20.54
CA LEU A 23 4.49 -13.31 -21.43
C LEU A 23 5.43 -12.33 -20.72
N TRP A 24 5.16 -12.00 -19.46
CA TRP A 24 6.04 -11.15 -18.65
C TRP A 24 7.37 -11.85 -18.36
N TRP A 25 7.34 -13.07 -17.84
CA TRP A 25 8.53 -13.87 -17.57
C TRP A 25 9.35 -14.09 -18.84
N TRP A 26 8.68 -14.41 -19.96
CA TRP A 26 9.32 -14.53 -21.27
C TRP A 26 9.96 -13.23 -21.75
N ASN A 27 9.29 -12.09 -21.60
CA ASN A 27 9.84 -10.80 -22.02
C ASN A 27 10.98 -10.31 -21.11
N GLU A 28 10.90 -10.54 -19.81
CA GLU A 28 11.99 -10.22 -18.89
C GLU A 28 13.21 -11.12 -19.16
N PHE A 29 13.00 -12.43 -19.28
CA PHE A 29 14.06 -13.39 -19.61
C PHE A 29 14.68 -13.11 -20.99
N ARG A 30 13.88 -12.69 -21.98
CA ARG A 30 14.34 -12.51 -23.37
C ARG A 30 14.88 -11.11 -23.68
N TYR A 31 14.38 -10.07 -23.03
CA TYR A 31 14.70 -8.67 -23.37
C TYR A 31 15.16 -7.83 -22.16
N GLY A 32 14.88 -8.29 -20.94
CA GLY A 32 15.28 -7.60 -19.71
C GLY A 32 16.58 -8.11 -19.11
N ASP A 33 16.96 -9.37 -19.37
CA ASP A 33 18.15 -9.98 -18.78
C ASP A 33 19.45 -9.26 -19.22
N GLY A 34 20.31 -8.94 -18.26
CA GLY A 34 21.54 -8.17 -18.45
C GLY A 34 21.38 -6.65 -18.71
N VAL A 35 20.21 -6.18 -19.14
CA VAL A 35 19.95 -4.75 -19.45
C VAL A 35 19.11 -4.07 -18.36
N GLY A 36 18.23 -4.80 -17.67
CA GLY A 36 17.36 -4.27 -16.61
C GLY A 36 16.19 -3.41 -17.09
N MET A 37 15.90 -3.40 -18.41
CA MET A 37 14.84 -2.60 -19.02
C MET A 37 14.35 -3.19 -20.35
N TYR A 38 13.03 -3.17 -20.61
CA TYR A 38 12.45 -3.58 -21.89
C TYR A 38 11.14 -2.84 -22.24
N ARG A 39 10.76 -2.89 -23.52
CA ARG A 39 9.50 -2.31 -24.04
C ARG A 39 8.39 -3.35 -24.10
N THR A 40 7.16 -2.93 -23.81
CA THR A 40 5.96 -3.76 -23.86
C THR A 40 4.71 -2.90 -24.09
N HIS A 41 3.51 -3.50 -24.02
CA HIS A 41 2.24 -2.79 -23.96
C HIS A 41 1.51 -3.17 -22.67
N LEU A 42 1.28 -2.20 -21.79
CA LEU A 42 0.47 -2.37 -20.59
C LEU A 42 -0.83 -1.60 -20.78
N PHE A 43 -1.97 -2.26 -20.53
CA PHE A 43 -3.29 -1.65 -20.70
C PHE A 43 -3.51 -1.02 -22.10
N GLY A 44 -3.04 -1.69 -23.15
CA GLY A 44 -3.13 -1.20 -24.53
C GLY A 44 -2.20 -0.02 -24.85
N THR A 45 -1.37 0.42 -23.90
CA THR A 45 -0.48 1.58 -24.06
C THR A 45 0.98 1.16 -24.16
N PRO A 46 1.75 1.67 -25.14
CA PRO A 46 3.19 1.45 -25.21
C PRO A 46 3.87 1.84 -23.89
N SER A 47 4.62 0.91 -23.31
CA SER A 47 5.15 1.01 -21.95
C SER A 47 6.60 0.52 -21.88
N ILE A 48 7.37 1.06 -20.95
CA ILE A 48 8.72 0.60 -20.62
C ILE A 48 8.69 0.05 -19.20
N ILE A 49 9.18 -1.17 -19.01
CA ILE A 49 9.41 -1.76 -17.69
C ILE A 49 10.90 -1.68 -17.41
N THR A 50 11.27 -1.16 -16.25
CA THR A 50 12.67 -1.00 -15.82
C THR A 50 12.80 -1.25 -14.32
N CYS A 51 13.91 -1.85 -13.91
CA CYS A 51 14.31 -2.01 -12.51
C CYS A 51 15.66 -1.34 -12.23
N LEU A 52 16.22 -0.61 -13.21
CA LEU A 52 17.53 0.03 -13.10
C LEU A 52 17.50 1.20 -12.09
N PRO A 53 18.38 1.20 -11.06
CA PRO A 53 18.43 2.28 -10.07
C PRO A 53 18.61 3.68 -10.68
N ALA A 54 19.44 3.81 -11.72
CA ALA A 54 19.68 5.08 -12.40
C ALA A 54 18.41 5.62 -13.09
N VAL A 55 17.63 4.73 -13.72
CA VAL A 55 16.38 5.10 -14.39
C VAL A 55 15.30 5.43 -13.37
N ASN A 56 15.18 4.64 -12.30
CA ASN A 56 14.26 4.91 -11.20
C ASN A 56 14.56 6.30 -10.58
N LYS A 57 15.83 6.59 -10.30
CA LYS A 57 16.27 7.90 -9.79
C LYS A 57 15.90 9.03 -10.74
N PHE A 58 16.15 8.86 -12.04
CA PHE A 58 15.80 9.85 -13.06
C PHE A 58 14.29 10.12 -13.08
N ILE A 59 13.45 9.08 -13.09
CA ILE A 59 11.99 9.21 -13.09
C ILE A 59 11.52 9.94 -11.83
N PHE A 60 12.01 9.55 -10.64
CA PHE A 60 11.61 10.17 -9.37
C PHE A 60 12.07 11.62 -9.19
N GLN A 61 13.13 12.04 -9.88
CA GLN A 61 13.62 13.42 -9.81
C GLN A 61 13.02 14.33 -10.90
N SER A 62 12.29 13.77 -11.85
CA SER A 62 11.80 14.48 -13.04
C SER A 62 10.28 14.69 -12.99
N GLU A 63 9.77 15.27 -11.90
CA GLU A 63 8.32 15.47 -11.68
C GLU A 63 7.64 16.31 -12.78
N GLU A 64 8.38 17.17 -13.49
CA GLU A 64 7.87 17.94 -14.63
C GLU A 64 7.71 17.11 -15.92
N ALA A 65 8.40 15.97 -16.01
CA ALA A 65 8.41 15.10 -17.18
C ALA A 65 7.58 13.83 -16.98
N PHE A 66 7.32 13.44 -15.72
CA PHE A 66 6.69 12.18 -15.35
C PHE A 66 5.62 12.40 -14.29
N SER A 67 4.40 11.94 -14.56
CA SER A 67 3.32 11.91 -13.56
C SER A 67 3.00 10.47 -13.14
N LEU A 68 2.63 10.28 -11.88
CA LEU A 68 2.12 9.00 -11.41
C LEU A 68 0.70 8.83 -11.95
N ASN A 69 0.48 7.82 -12.78
CA ASN A 69 -0.82 7.59 -13.43
C ASN A 69 -1.29 6.17 -13.17
N TRP A 70 -2.35 6.03 -12.38
CA TRP A 70 -3.03 4.74 -12.17
C TRP A 70 -4.23 4.58 -13.10
N PRO A 71 -4.57 3.37 -13.57
CA PRO A 71 -5.63 3.16 -14.56
C PRO A 71 -7.05 3.55 -14.07
N ASN A 72 -7.33 3.44 -12.76
CA ASN A 72 -8.67 3.65 -12.21
C ASN A 72 -8.67 4.58 -10.98
N VAL A 73 -8.00 5.74 -11.08
CA VAL A 73 -7.91 6.73 -9.97
C VAL A 73 -9.28 7.25 -9.51
N ASP A 74 -10.30 7.22 -10.37
CA ASP A 74 -11.65 7.67 -9.99
C ASP A 74 -12.28 6.82 -8.88
N LEU A 75 -11.85 5.57 -8.72
CA LEU A 75 -12.34 4.67 -7.66
C LEU A 75 -11.91 5.09 -6.26
N VAL A 76 -10.86 5.89 -6.16
CA VAL A 76 -10.34 6.40 -4.88
C VAL A 76 -10.63 7.88 -4.69
N GLY A 77 -11.42 8.47 -5.60
CA GLY A 77 -11.83 9.86 -5.55
C GLY A 77 -10.95 10.78 -6.41
N SER A 78 -11.61 11.62 -7.21
CA SER A 78 -10.95 12.53 -8.16
C SER A 78 -10.14 13.64 -7.48
N SER A 79 -10.40 13.94 -6.20
CA SER A 79 -9.62 14.90 -5.40
C SER A 79 -8.70 14.21 -4.38
N SER A 80 -8.49 12.90 -4.49
CA SER A 80 -7.55 12.16 -3.65
C SER A 80 -6.09 12.51 -3.98
N LEU A 81 -5.22 12.31 -3.00
CA LEU A 81 -3.77 12.50 -3.16
C LEU A 81 -3.19 11.71 -4.34
N VAL A 82 -3.73 10.54 -4.66
CA VAL A 82 -3.23 9.72 -5.78
C VAL A 82 -3.77 10.15 -7.15
N ALA A 83 -4.82 10.99 -7.17
CA ALA A 83 -5.45 11.49 -8.40
C ALA A 83 -4.91 12.87 -8.83
N VAL A 84 -4.59 13.74 -7.87
CA VAL A 84 -4.14 15.11 -8.16
C VAL A 84 -2.63 15.19 -8.45
N GLN A 85 -2.19 16.26 -9.10
CA GLN A 85 -0.78 16.51 -9.47
C GLN A 85 -0.34 17.93 -9.08
N GLY A 86 0.96 18.22 -9.17
CA GLY A 86 1.53 19.56 -9.01
C GLY A 86 1.25 20.22 -7.66
N SER A 87 0.85 21.49 -7.66
CA SER A 87 0.60 22.27 -6.44
C SER A 87 -0.54 21.69 -5.58
N SER A 88 -1.61 21.17 -6.20
CA SER A 88 -2.70 20.51 -5.49
C SER A 88 -2.21 19.25 -4.77
N HIS A 89 -1.38 18.45 -5.43
CA HIS A 89 -0.73 17.29 -4.80
C HIS A 89 0.17 17.70 -3.63
N ALA A 90 1.03 18.71 -3.81
CA ALA A 90 1.90 19.21 -2.75
C ALA A 90 1.10 19.70 -1.52
N ARG A 91 0.00 20.42 -1.76
CA ARG A 91 -0.94 20.88 -0.73
C ARG A 91 -1.57 19.71 0.03
N LEU A 92 -2.23 18.78 -0.66
CA LEU A 92 -2.86 17.61 -0.03
C LEU A 92 -1.84 16.74 0.72
N ARG A 93 -0.67 16.51 0.12
CA ARG A 93 0.42 15.74 0.73
C ARG A 93 0.85 16.34 2.06
N SER A 94 0.91 17.67 2.16
CA SER A 94 1.28 18.36 3.41
C SER A 94 0.30 18.04 4.55
N TYR A 95 -1.00 18.03 4.29
CA TYR A 95 -2.03 17.67 5.27
C TYR A 95 -1.91 16.20 5.68
N VAL A 96 -1.79 15.30 4.71
CA VAL A 96 -1.66 13.86 4.97
C VAL A 96 -0.43 13.56 5.83
N ILE A 97 0.74 14.09 5.47
CA ILE A 97 1.98 13.92 6.24
C ILE A 97 1.84 14.42 7.68
N ASN A 98 1.12 15.53 7.89
CA ASN A 98 0.88 16.08 9.21
C ASN A 98 0.09 15.12 10.12
N VAL A 99 -0.84 14.36 9.53
CA VAL A 99 -1.74 13.44 10.26
C VAL A 99 -1.10 12.09 10.55
N ILE A 100 -0.17 11.62 9.71
CA ILE A 100 0.38 10.25 9.79
C ILE A 100 1.87 10.15 10.15
N SER A 101 2.69 11.16 9.81
CA SER A 101 4.15 11.05 9.90
C SER A 101 4.79 11.96 10.95
N LYS A 102 4.04 12.92 11.51
CA LYS A 102 4.59 13.80 12.56
C LYS A 102 4.77 13.05 13.89
N PRO A 103 5.75 13.45 14.73
CA PRO A 103 6.00 12.76 16.00
C PRO A 103 4.76 12.60 16.88
N ASN A 104 3.92 13.63 17.00
CA ASN A 104 2.68 13.57 17.78
C ASN A 104 1.64 12.61 17.16
N ALA A 105 1.57 12.54 15.83
CA ALA A 105 0.71 11.60 15.13
C ALA A 105 1.17 10.16 15.36
N LEU A 106 2.48 9.89 15.19
CA LEU A 106 3.06 8.57 15.44
C LEU A 106 2.86 8.12 16.88
N ARG A 107 3.01 9.04 17.86
CA ARG A 107 2.72 8.76 19.27
C ARG A 107 1.26 8.36 19.49
N ARG A 108 0.31 9.08 18.88
CA ARG A 108 -1.13 8.76 18.96
C ARG A 108 -1.44 7.41 18.31
N ILE A 109 -0.89 7.14 17.13
CA ILE A 109 -1.05 5.87 16.41
C ILE A 109 -0.51 4.73 17.28
N ALA A 110 0.70 4.87 17.83
CA ALA A 110 1.30 3.87 18.70
C ALA A 110 0.41 3.58 19.93
N GLY A 111 -0.18 4.60 20.56
CA GLY A 111 -1.10 4.42 21.68
C GLY A 111 -2.39 3.67 21.31
N LEU A 112 -2.88 3.82 20.07
CA LEU A 112 -4.10 3.15 19.60
C LEU A 112 -3.85 1.71 19.12
N VAL A 113 -2.70 1.47 18.51
CA VAL A 113 -2.35 0.20 17.86
C VAL A 113 -1.83 -0.82 18.88
N GLN A 114 -1.00 -0.40 19.83
CA GLN A 114 -0.33 -1.34 20.74
C GLN A 114 -1.28 -2.24 21.56
N PRO A 115 -2.36 -1.73 22.20
CA PRO A 115 -3.28 -2.58 22.93
C PRO A 115 -3.92 -3.66 22.04
N ARG A 116 -4.28 -3.30 20.80
CA ARG A 116 -4.87 -4.22 19.82
C ARG A 116 -3.86 -5.27 19.38
N MET A 117 -2.61 -4.88 19.14
CA MET A 117 -1.55 -5.82 18.79
C MET A 117 -1.28 -6.83 19.92
N VAL A 118 -1.24 -6.38 21.18
CA VAL A 118 -1.07 -7.27 22.34
C VAL A 118 -2.21 -8.28 22.41
N ALA A 119 -3.47 -7.80 22.38
CA ALA A 119 -4.64 -8.69 22.41
C ALA A 119 -4.66 -9.68 21.23
N ALA A 120 -4.24 -9.24 20.05
CA ALA A 120 -4.12 -10.12 18.88
C ALA A 120 -3.07 -11.22 19.10
N PHE A 121 -1.87 -10.86 19.58
CA PHE A 121 -0.82 -11.84 19.84
C PHE A 121 -1.20 -12.85 20.93
N GLU A 122 -1.87 -12.41 21.99
CA GLU A 122 -2.42 -13.31 23.02
C GLU A 122 -3.44 -14.29 22.42
N SER A 123 -4.37 -13.78 21.59
CA SER A 123 -5.35 -14.63 20.89
C SER A 123 -4.66 -15.63 19.96
N TRP A 124 -3.63 -15.21 19.22
CA TRP A 124 -2.90 -16.08 18.30
C TRP A 124 -2.14 -17.17 19.03
N ALA A 125 -1.55 -16.86 20.19
CA ALA A 125 -0.87 -17.82 21.04
C ALA A 125 -1.85 -18.92 21.54
N LEU A 126 -3.05 -18.53 21.96
CA LEU A 126 -4.09 -19.47 22.39
C LEU A 126 -4.61 -20.36 21.25
N LYS A 127 -4.67 -19.85 20.02
CA LYS A 127 -5.08 -20.62 18.83
C LYS A 127 -4.03 -21.65 18.40
N GLY A 128 -2.77 -21.45 18.74
CA GLY A 128 -1.65 -22.28 18.30
C GLY A 128 -1.33 -22.08 16.81
N ARG A 129 -2.08 -22.72 15.91
CA ARG A 129 -1.88 -22.61 14.46
C ARG A 129 -2.82 -21.57 13.87
N ILE A 130 -2.25 -20.56 13.22
CA ILE A 130 -3.01 -19.48 12.57
C ILE A 130 -2.75 -19.41 11.06
N LYS A 131 -3.70 -18.85 10.32
CA LYS A 131 -3.46 -18.36 8.96
C LYS A 131 -2.95 -16.93 9.06
N ALA A 132 -1.62 -16.76 8.91
CA ALA A 132 -0.96 -15.48 9.18
C ALA A 132 -1.55 -14.30 8.39
N TYR A 133 -1.95 -14.52 7.13
CA TYR A 133 -2.58 -13.48 6.32
C TYR A 133 -3.94 -13.05 6.88
N ASP A 134 -4.82 -13.99 7.17
CA ASP A 134 -6.18 -13.70 7.66
C ASP A 134 -6.14 -12.95 8.98
N GLU A 135 -5.27 -13.37 9.90
CA GLU A 135 -5.08 -12.70 11.18
C GLU A 135 -4.41 -11.32 11.04
N SER A 136 -3.41 -11.19 10.17
CA SER A 136 -2.77 -9.90 9.88
C SER A 136 -3.74 -8.92 9.23
N LYS A 137 -4.58 -9.40 8.31
CA LYS A 137 -5.65 -8.64 7.66
C LYS A 137 -6.64 -8.14 8.69
N LYS A 138 -7.14 -9.02 9.56
CA LYS A 138 -8.09 -8.67 10.62
C LYS A 138 -7.57 -7.52 11.48
N VAL A 139 -6.38 -7.66 12.04
CA VAL A 139 -5.79 -6.61 12.91
C VAL A 139 -5.52 -5.31 12.15
N THR A 140 -5.15 -5.41 10.88
CA THR A 140 -4.98 -4.22 10.01
C THR A 140 -6.30 -3.48 9.81
N VAL A 141 -7.39 -4.20 9.53
CA VAL A 141 -8.73 -3.63 9.35
C VAL A 141 -9.22 -2.94 10.62
N GLU A 142 -9.07 -3.59 11.76
CA GLU A 142 -9.47 -3.02 13.05
C GLU A 142 -8.69 -1.74 13.39
N ASN A 143 -7.38 -1.73 13.13
CA ASN A 143 -6.55 -0.54 13.32
C ASN A 143 -6.92 0.59 12.35
N ILE A 144 -7.12 0.29 11.06
CA ILE A 144 -7.52 1.29 10.06
C ILE A 144 -8.91 1.84 10.37
N GLY A 145 -9.87 0.97 10.70
CA GLY A 145 -11.22 1.33 11.11
C GLY A 145 -11.20 2.29 12.31
N LYS A 146 -10.39 1.99 13.33
CA LYS A 146 -10.24 2.88 14.48
C LYS A 146 -9.55 4.20 14.13
N LEU A 147 -8.47 4.16 13.35
CA LEU A 147 -7.62 5.32 13.08
C LEU A 147 -8.26 6.35 12.14
N PHE A 148 -8.92 5.88 11.09
CA PHE A 148 -9.43 6.75 10.01
C PHE A 148 -10.94 6.94 10.05
N VAL A 149 -11.68 6.00 10.64
CA VAL A 149 -13.15 6.00 10.65
C VAL A 149 -13.72 6.01 12.07
N SER A 150 -12.87 5.92 13.10
CA SER A 150 -13.27 5.82 14.52
C SER A 150 -14.21 4.66 14.85
N LEU A 151 -14.17 3.58 14.06
CA LEU A 151 -14.99 2.40 14.24
C LEU A 151 -14.30 1.35 15.11
N GLU A 152 -15.09 0.66 15.93
CA GLU A 152 -14.68 -0.55 16.65
C GLU A 152 -15.11 -1.81 15.87
N PRO A 153 -14.54 -2.99 16.19
CA PRO A 153 -14.93 -4.24 15.54
C PRO A 153 -16.44 -4.51 15.65
N GLY A 154 -17.06 -4.85 14.52
CA GLY A 154 -18.49 -5.13 14.46
C GLY A 154 -19.04 -5.13 13.02
N PRO A 155 -20.35 -5.37 12.84
CA PRO A 155 -20.95 -5.62 11.53
C PRO A 155 -20.75 -4.49 10.50
N LEU A 156 -20.69 -3.24 10.98
CA LEU A 156 -20.43 -2.08 10.13
C LEU A 156 -19.00 -2.11 9.57
N LEU A 157 -18.01 -2.42 10.41
CA LEU A 157 -16.62 -2.54 9.99
C LEU A 157 -16.43 -3.72 9.04
N ASP A 158 -17.10 -4.85 9.29
CA ASP A 158 -17.07 -6.02 8.39
C ASP A 158 -17.66 -5.70 7.00
N THR A 159 -18.68 -4.83 6.97
CA THR A 159 -19.28 -4.36 5.72
C THR A 159 -18.31 -3.45 4.97
N ILE A 160 -17.67 -2.52 5.67
CA ILE A 160 -16.64 -1.63 5.12
C ILE A 160 -15.44 -2.42 4.61
N ASP A 161 -15.00 -3.47 5.31
CA ASP A 161 -13.92 -4.36 4.89
C ASP A 161 -14.19 -4.98 3.52
N LYS A 162 -15.42 -5.53 3.33
CA LYS A 162 -15.85 -6.07 2.04
C LYS A 162 -15.85 -5.03 0.93
N PHE A 163 -16.27 -3.80 1.23
CA PHE A 163 -16.23 -2.69 0.27
C PHE A 163 -14.79 -2.33 -0.09
N ILE A 164 -13.89 -2.18 0.88
CA ILE A 164 -12.47 -1.88 0.65
C ILE A 164 -11.84 -2.98 -0.23
N GLU A 165 -12.12 -4.24 0.05
CA GLU A 165 -11.61 -5.35 -0.75
C GLU A 165 -12.10 -5.28 -2.21
N GLY A 166 -13.37 -4.93 -2.43
CA GLY A 166 -13.93 -4.65 -3.75
C GLY A 166 -13.18 -3.52 -4.45
N VAL A 167 -13.04 -2.36 -3.80
CA VAL A 167 -12.38 -1.19 -4.37
C VAL A 167 -10.91 -1.46 -4.68
N VAL A 168 -10.17 -2.17 -3.83
CA VAL A 168 -8.78 -2.58 -4.09
C VAL A 168 -8.69 -3.44 -5.36
N LYS A 169 -9.61 -4.40 -5.54
CA LYS A 169 -9.67 -5.23 -6.75
C LYS A 169 -10.01 -4.40 -7.99
N GLY A 170 -10.98 -3.49 -7.89
CA GLY A 170 -11.37 -2.59 -8.97
C GLY A 170 -10.26 -1.61 -9.36
N PHE A 171 -9.58 -1.01 -8.38
CA PHE A 171 -8.48 -0.06 -8.60
C PHE A 171 -7.36 -0.66 -9.45
N ARG A 172 -7.07 -1.95 -9.23
CA ARG A 172 -6.03 -2.70 -9.94
C ARG A 172 -6.52 -3.43 -11.21
N ALA A 173 -7.82 -3.38 -11.51
CA ALA A 173 -8.39 -4.06 -12.66
C ALA A 173 -8.05 -3.36 -13.98
N HIS A 174 -8.14 -4.08 -15.09
CA HIS A 174 -8.10 -3.46 -16.41
C HIS A 174 -9.31 -2.54 -16.59
N PRO A 175 -9.18 -1.36 -17.21
CA PRO A 175 -10.28 -0.40 -17.41
C PRO A 175 -11.28 -0.84 -18.50
N PHE A 176 -11.74 -2.09 -18.45
CA PHE A 176 -12.86 -2.58 -19.26
C PHE A 176 -14.15 -2.46 -18.45
N ASN A 177 -14.94 -1.42 -18.76
CA ASN A 177 -16.23 -1.17 -18.13
C ASN A 177 -17.34 -2.04 -18.77
N VAL A 178 -17.31 -3.34 -18.50
CA VAL A 178 -18.40 -4.27 -18.86
C VAL A 178 -19.25 -4.61 -17.63
N PRO A 179 -20.57 -4.83 -17.77
CA PRO A 179 -21.43 -5.23 -16.66
C PRO A 179 -20.89 -6.50 -15.96
N GLY A 180 -20.68 -6.43 -14.63
CA GLY A 180 -20.12 -7.53 -13.83
C GLY A 180 -18.59 -7.50 -13.67
N SER A 181 -17.89 -6.55 -14.30
CA SER A 181 -16.47 -6.30 -14.04
C SER A 181 -16.25 -5.68 -12.65
N ALA A 182 -15.06 -5.89 -12.08
CA ALA A 182 -14.68 -5.29 -10.79
C ALA A 182 -14.79 -3.76 -10.78
N LEU A 183 -14.54 -3.09 -11.92
CA LEU A 183 -14.73 -1.65 -12.08
C LEU A 183 -16.21 -1.26 -11.99
N SER A 184 -17.10 -1.95 -12.72
CA SER A 184 -18.54 -1.67 -12.73
C SER A 184 -19.20 -1.82 -11.34
N LEU A 185 -18.75 -2.81 -10.55
CA LEU A 185 -19.23 -3.05 -9.18
C LEU A 185 -18.72 -1.99 -8.19
N CYS A 186 -17.54 -1.40 -8.44
CA CYS A 186 -16.98 -0.37 -7.56
C CYS A 186 -17.52 1.03 -7.89
N SER A 187 -17.80 1.33 -9.16
CA SER A 187 -18.36 2.62 -9.58
C SER A 187 -19.75 2.90 -8.98
N SER A 188 -20.54 1.87 -8.66
CA SER A 188 -21.83 2.01 -7.97
C SER A 188 -21.71 2.43 -6.49
N CYS A 189 -20.50 2.39 -5.91
CA CYS A 189 -20.26 2.69 -4.50
C CYS A 189 -19.67 4.09 -4.26
N LEU A 190 -19.47 4.91 -5.30
CA LEU A 190 -18.88 6.24 -5.18
C LEU A 190 -19.89 7.25 -4.61
N ILE A 191 -19.53 7.88 -3.50
CA ILE A 191 -20.27 8.99 -2.89
C ILE A 191 -19.84 10.29 -3.59
N LYS A 192 -20.80 11.06 -4.11
CA LYS A 192 -20.55 12.40 -4.68
C LYS A 192 -20.90 13.47 -3.65
N THR A 193 -19.97 14.36 -3.35
CA THR A 193 -20.18 15.56 -2.52
C THR A 193 -19.80 16.83 -3.29
N ASN A 194 -20.45 17.95 -2.96
CA ASN A 194 -20.21 19.29 -3.53
C ASN A 194 -19.42 20.15 -2.54
N ASP A 195 -18.64 21.10 -3.04
CA ASP A 195 -17.64 21.87 -2.28
C ASP A 195 -17.90 23.38 -2.28
N GLU A 196 -17.65 24.05 -1.14
CA GLU A 196 -17.20 25.44 -1.04
C GLU A 196 -16.22 25.62 0.16
N GLY A 197 -15.10 26.32 -0.04
CA GLY A 197 -14.31 26.96 1.03
C GLY A 197 -12.79 26.70 1.07
N ASP A 198 -12.04 27.63 1.68
CA ASP A 198 -10.57 27.69 1.84
C ASP A 198 -9.96 26.67 2.84
N LYS A 199 -10.73 25.64 3.21
CA LYS A 199 -10.29 24.44 3.97
C LYS A 199 -10.41 23.23 3.03
N LEU A 200 -9.83 22.08 3.39
CA LEU A 200 -10.10 20.85 2.63
C LEU A 200 -11.62 20.68 2.56
N SER A 201 -12.14 20.56 1.34
CA SER A 201 -13.57 20.37 1.16
C SER A 201 -14.02 19.01 1.70
N ASP A 202 -15.30 18.86 2.03
CA ASP A 202 -15.81 17.56 2.50
C ASP A 202 -15.52 16.44 1.49
N LYS A 203 -15.54 16.76 0.19
CA LYS A 203 -15.11 15.85 -0.86
C LYS A 203 -13.63 15.50 -0.77
N GLU A 204 -12.74 16.50 -0.68
CA GLU A 204 -11.30 16.27 -0.52
C GLU A 204 -11.02 15.43 0.75
N VAL A 205 -11.73 15.67 1.84
CA VAL A 205 -11.59 14.88 3.08
C VAL A 205 -11.98 13.43 2.85
N ILE A 206 -13.16 13.16 2.27
CA ILE A 206 -13.65 11.80 2.03
C ILE A 206 -12.75 11.06 1.04
N ASP A 207 -12.42 11.67 -0.10
CA ASP A 207 -11.58 11.08 -1.15
C ASP A 207 -10.20 10.69 -0.58
N ASN A 208 -9.62 11.54 0.29
CA ASN A 208 -8.33 11.24 0.92
C ASN A 208 -8.42 10.19 2.05
N ILE A 209 -9.50 10.15 2.84
CA ILE A 209 -9.72 9.07 3.82
C ILE A 209 -9.81 7.72 3.11
N VAL A 210 -10.63 7.63 2.05
CA VAL A 210 -10.78 6.42 1.24
C VAL A 210 -9.44 6.00 0.64
N SER A 211 -8.71 6.94 0.04
CA SER A 211 -7.39 6.68 -0.53
C SER A 211 -6.38 6.17 0.51
N LEU A 212 -6.36 6.72 1.73
CA LEU A 212 -5.45 6.30 2.80
C LEU A 212 -5.79 4.92 3.34
N VAL A 213 -7.08 4.64 3.55
CA VAL A 213 -7.59 3.33 3.96
C VAL A 213 -7.15 2.27 2.96
N ILE A 214 -7.38 2.49 1.67
CA ILE A 214 -7.01 1.56 0.59
C ILE A 214 -5.49 1.37 0.52
N GLY A 215 -4.72 2.46 0.60
CA GLY A 215 -3.26 2.42 0.55
C GLY A 215 -2.63 1.66 1.73
N GLY A 216 -3.22 1.78 2.93
CA GLY A 216 -2.73 1.11 4.14
C GLY A 216 -3.22 -0.32 4.33
N TYR A 217 -4.35 -0.70 3.71
CA TYR A 217 -5.03 -1.96 3.93
C TYR A 217 -4.22 -3.19 3.48
N THR A 218 -3.95 -3.31 2.18
CA THR A 218 -3.31 -4.52 1.65
C THR A 218 -1.82 -4.56 2.02
N SER A 219 -1.18 -3.40 1.99
CA SER A 219 0.26 -3.25 2.22
C SER A 219 0.67 -3.67 3.63
N THR A 220 -0.03 -3.17 4.65
CA THR A 220 0.27 -3.46 6.07
C THR A 220 -0.04 -4.93 6.40
N ALA A 221 -1.15 -5.47 5.90
CA ALA A 221 -1.52 -6.86 6.12
C ALA A 221 -0.48 -7.83 5.53
N LEU A 222 -0.03 -7.58 4.29
CA LEU A 222 1.02 -8.38 3.66
C LEU A 222 2.36 -8.21 4.37
N SER A 223 2.73 -6.99 4.76
CA SER A 223 3.97 -6.72 5.49
C SER A 223 4.04 -7.51 6.79
N THR A 224 2.95 -7.48 7.56
CA THR A 224 2.83 -8.19 8.85
C THR A 224 2.88 -9.70 8.65
N MET A 225 2.15 -10.22 7.65
CA MET A 225 2.18 -11.64 7.31
C MET A 225 3.60 -12.10 6.94
N TRP A 226 4.29 -11.36 6.07
CA TRP A 226 5.66 -11.69 5.67
C TRP A 226 6.65 -11.56 6.83
N ALA A 227 6.48 -10.57 7.71
CA ALA A 227 7.28 -10.45 8.93
C ALA A 227 7.13 -11.71 9.81
N ILE A 228 5.89 -12.17 10.05
CA ILE A 228 5.61 -13.40 10.82
C ILE A 228 6.29 -14.60 10.15
N TYR A 229 6.14 -14.73 8.82
CA TYR A 229 6.75 -15.83 8.07
C TYR A 229 8.29 -15.83 8.16
N TYR A 230 8.94 -14.68 7.91
CA TYR A 230 10.40 -14.59 7.94
C TYR A 230 10.97 -14.78 9.35
N LEU A 231 10.31 -14.25 10.38
CA LEU A 231 10.73 -14.46 11.77
C LEU A 231 10.58 -15.92 12.20
N ALA A 232 9.54 -16.62 11.73
CA ALA A 232 9.38 -18.05 11.97
C ALA A 232 10.43 -18.89 11.21
N LYS A 233 10.80 -18.45 10.00
CA LYS A 233 11.81 -19.11 9.16
C LYS A 233 13.25 -18.92 9.65
N TYR A 234 13.55 -17.78 10.26
CA TYR A 234 14.91 -17.41 10.70
C TYR A 234 14.96 -17.19 12.23
N PRO A 235 15.05 -18.27 13.03
CA PRO A 235 14.98 -18.18 14.49
C PRO A 235 16.12 -17.39 15.12
N ASN A 236 17.31 -17.38 14.50
CA ASN A 236 18.44 -16.56 14.91
C ASN A 236 18.15 -15.05 14.80
N VAL A 237 17.38 -14.63 13.78
CA VAL A 237 16.95 -13.24 13.62
C VAL A 237 15.94 -12.89 14.71
N LEU A 238 14.98 -13.79 14.98
CA LEU A 238 14.00 -13.61 16.05
C LEU A 238 14.65 -13.52 17.43
N GLN A 239 15.66 -14.36 17.72
CA GLN A 239 16.38 -14.32 18.98
C GLN A 239 17.06 -12.96 19.19
N LYS A 240 17.79 -12.47 18.19
CA LYS A 240 18.45 -11.17 18.26
C LYS A 240 17.48 -10.00 18.39
N LEU A 241 16.30 -10.11 17.76
CA LEU A 241 15.21 -9.14 17.92
C LEU A 241 14.70 -9.14 19.37
N ARG A 242 14.50 -10.32 19.97
CA ARG A 242 14.10 -10.46 21.38
C ARG A 242 15.12 -9.85 22.32
N GLU A 243 16.41 -10.07 22.10
CA GLU A 243 17.49 -9.50 22.92
C GLU A 243 17.45 -7.96 22.92
N GLU A 244 17.31 -7.32 21.75
CA GLU A 244 17.15 -5.86 21.66
C GLU A 244 15.88 -5.38 22.38
N ASN A 245 14.76 -6.07 22.17
CA ASN A 245 13.46 -5.67 22.69
C ASN A 245 13.34 -5.87 24.21
N MET A 246 13.98 -6.88 24.78
CA MET A 246 14.01 -7.14 26.22
C MET A 246 14.68 -6.01 26.99
N ILE A 247 15.78 -5.46 26.47
CA ILE A 247 16.49 -4.33 27.09
C ILE A 247 15.57 -3.10 27.19
N ILE A 248 14.75 -2.87 26.17
CA ILE A 248 13.79 -1.75 26.16
C ILE A 248 12.66 -2.03 27.16
N SER A 249 12.11 -3.25 27.15
CA SER A 249 10.99 -3.65 28.00
C SER A 249 11.32 -3.62 29.50
N GLN A 250 12.57 -3.94 29.89
CA GLN A 250 13.02 -3.85 31.29
C GLN A 250 12.83 -2.46 31.90
N ASN A 251 12.89 -1.40 31.07
CA ASN A 251 12.73 -0.01 31.52
C ASN A 251 11.27 0.45 31.53
N LYS A 252 10.29 -0.43 31.27
CA LYS A 252 8.88 -0.07 31.06
C LYS A 252 7.93 -0.46 32.17
N ASN A 253 8.30 -1.36 33.09
CA ASN A 253 7.42 -1.77 34.20
C ASN A 253 5.97 -2.14 33.78
N GLY A 254 5.79 -2.67 32.57
CA GLY A 254 4.47 -3.00 32.01
C GLY A 254 3.83 -1.93 31.12
N ASP A 255 4.42 -0.75 31.01
CA ASP A 255 3.97 0.30 30.10
C ASP A 255 4.27 -0.03 28.63
N PHE A 256 3.46 0.56 27.75
CA PHE A 256 3.66 0.50 26.30
C PHE A 256 4.94 1.20 25.84
N ILE A 257 5.48 0.76 24.69
CA ILE A 257 6.62 1.43 24.08
C ILE A 257 6.23 2.80 23.55
N THR A 258 7.13 3.77 23.70
CA THR A 258 6.95 5.14 23.21
C THR A 258 7.62 5.32 21.85
N SER A 259 7.28 6.42 21.16
CA SER A 259 7.95 6.79 19.91
C SER A 259 9.47 6.94 20.08
N ASP A 260 9.93 7.37 21.26
CA ASP A 260 11.36 7.54 21.53
C ASP A 260 12.05 6.18 21.70
N ASP A 261 11.34 5.17 22.19
CA ASP A 261 11.87 3.81 22.27
C ASP A 261 11.98 3.19 20.88
N VAL A 262 10.97 3.37 20.03
CA VAL A 262 10.99 2.91 18.63
C VAL A 262 12.23 3.44 17.91
N SER A 263 12.61 4.70 18.16
CA SER A 263 13.82 5.30 17.57
C SER A 263 15.14 4.60 17.99
N LYS A 264 15.13 3.89 19.12
CA LYS A 264 16.29 3.15 19.65
C LYS A 264 16.36 1.71 19.12
N MET A 265 15.30 1.19 18.50
CA MET A 265 15.19 -0.19 18.00
C MET A 265 15.91 -0.39 16.66
N LYS A 266 17.23 -0.18 16.65
CA LYS A 266 18.05 -0.16 15.42
C LYS A 266 18.00 -1.48 14.66
N TYR A 267 18.04 -2.62 15.34
CA TYR A 267 17.99 -3.94 14.73
C TYR A 267 16.58 -4.27 14.25
N THR A 268 15.56 -3.95 15.04
CA THR A 268 14.16 -4.09 14.62
C THR A 268 13.90 -3.31 13.33
N ASN A 269 14.40 -2.08 13.20
CA ASN A 269 14.27 -1.31 11.96
C ASN A 269 14.93 -2.03 10.74
N LYS A 270 16.11 -2.62 10.92
CA LYS A 270 16.75 -3.43 9.86
C LYS A 270 15.91 -4.63 9.46
N VAL A 271 15.26 -5.30 10.41
CA VAL A 271 14.38 -6.43 10.13
C VAL A 271 13.13 -5.98 9.36
N VAL A 272 12.55 -4.83 9.72
CA VAL A 272 11.41 -4.25 9.00
C VAL A 272 11.81 -3.88 7.56
N GLU A 273 12.92 -3.18 7.37
CA GLU A 273 13.44 -2.82 6.05
C GLU A 273 13.71 -4.05 5.19
N GLU A 274 14.34 -5.08 5.76
CA GLU A 274 14.64 -6.33 5.05
C GLU A 274 13.38 -7.14 4.73
N THR A 275 12.39 -7.12 5.63
CA THR A 275 11.07 -7.72 5.37
C THR A 275 10.42 -7.05 4.18
N ILE A 276 10.40 -5.71 4.13
CA ILE A 276 9.81 -4.96 3.03
C ILE A 276 10.57 -5.20 1.72
N ARG A 277 11.91 -5.25 1.78
CA ARG A 277 12.77 -5.54 0.63
C ARG A 277 12.48 -6.92 0.02
N LEU A 278 12.31 -7.94 0.86
CA LEU A 278 12.04 -9.32 0.42
C LEU A 278 10.58 -9.56 0.04
N ALA A 279 9.63 -8.89 0.71
CA ALA A 279 8.21 -9.06 0.46
C ALA A 279 7.72 -8.35 -0.80
N ASN A 280 8.46 -7.35 -1.31
CA ASN A 280 8.12 -6.57 -2.50
C ASN A 280 6.66 -6.06 -2.50
N ILE A 281 6.21 -5.49 -1.38
CA ILE A 281 4.80 -5.15 -1.12
C ILE A 281 4.18 -4.18 -2.16
N ALA A 282 5.01 -3.30 -2.73
CA ALA A 282 4.62 -2.35 -3.76
C ALA A 282 5.28 -2.74 -5.10
N GLU A 283 4.80 -3.82 -5.71
CA GLU A 283 5.44 -4.46 -6.86
C GLU A 283 5.64 -3.54 -8.08
N ARG A 284 4.77 -2.52 -8.28
CA ARG A 284 4.78 -1.69 -9.48
C ARG A 284 4.37 -0.24 -9.21
N LEU A 285 5.11 0.69 -9.81
CA LEU A 285 4.74 2.09 -9.94
C LEU A 285 4.55 2.42 -11.43
N PHE A 286 3.43 3.03 -11.77
CA PHE A 286 3.12 3.43 -13.14
C PHE A 286 3.35 4.92 -13.29
N SER A 287 4.29 5.28 -14.16
CA SER A 287 4.53 6.67 -14.51
C SER A 287 4.29 6.89 -16.00
N GLY A 288 3.54 7.95 -16.32
CA GLY A 288 3.33 8.41 -17.69
C GLY A 288 4.23 9.61 -17.98
N GLN A 289 4.87 9.61 -19.15
CA GLN A 289 5.57 10.79 -19.62
C GLN A 289 4.57 11.90 -19.97
N LEU A 290 4.73 13.07 -19.36
CA LEU A 290 3.94 14.25 -19.67
C LEU A 290 4.30 14.72 -21.08
N ARG A 291 3.37 14.63 -22.04
CA ARG A 291 3.57 15.26 -23.35
C ARG A 291 3.57 16.77 -23.15
N ARG A 292 4.73 17.43 -23.30
CA ARG A 292 4.76 18.87 -23.56
C ARG A 292 3.88 19.09 -24.79
N LYS A 293 2.77 19.82 -24.66
CA LYS A 293 2.11 20.41 -25.82
C LYS A 293 3.17 21.30 -26.45
N LEU A 294 3.81 20.83 -27.52
CA LEU A 294 4.54 21.70 -28.42
C LEU A 294 3.51 22.69 -28.92
N SER A 295 3.52 23.90 -28.34
CA SER A 295 2.85 25.05 -28.91
C SER A 295 3.57 25.34 -30.22
N THR A 296 3.16 24.66 -31.28
CA THR A 296 3.42 25.11 -32.64
C THR A 296 2.63 26.41 -32.83
N LYS A 297 3.19 27.51 -32.33
CA LYS A 297 3.04 28.79 -33.01
C LYS A 297 3.86 28.66 -34.29
N VAL A 298 3.21 28.18 -35.34
CA VAL A 298 3.65 28.48 -36.71
C VAL A 298 3.32 29.95 -36.91
N THR A 299 4.38 30.75 -37.01
CA THR A 299 4.34 32.17 -37.34
C THR A 299 3.86 32.37 -38.78
#